data_AF-A0A1G1KQU6-F1
#
_entry.id   AF-A0A1G1KQU6-F1
#
_cell.length_a   1.000
_cell.length_b   1.000
_cell.length_c   1.000
_cell.angle_alpha   90.00
_cell.angle_beta   90.00
_cell.angle_gamma   90.00
#
_symmetry.space_group_name_H-M   'P 1'
#
loop_
_entity.id
_entity.type
_entity.pdbx_description
1 polymer ?
#
loop_
_entity_poly.entity_id
_entity_poly.type
_entity_poly.pdbx_seq_one_letter_code
_entity_poly.pdbx_strand_id
1 'polypeptide(L)'
;MKNKIFKLVFTVWVIIWIFLLIREMFAKGNIREYNALLHRSLDGKRAYVTGDRLYEFLSFCNAELPEGAKYMFFGLEEDSHDKRRATYYLYPHLEAEEADFLLMFNEPILSRTGYEIISKLDDTRYILKDLKRRGR
;
A
#
# COMPACT_ATOMS: atom_id res chain seq x y z
N MET A 1 -43.27 -28.38 29.45
CA MET A 1 -43.41 -27.04 28.83
C MET A 1 -42.11 -26.22 28.81
N LYS A 2 -41.34 -26.15 29.90
CA LYS A 2 -40.08 -25.37 29.99
C LYS A 2 -39.08 -25.64 28.85
N ASN A 3 -38.86 -26.91 28.48
CA ASN A 3 -37.95 -27.27 27.38
C ASN A 3 -38.41 -26.80 25.99
N LYS A 4 -39.73 -26.65 25.76
CA LYS A 4 -40.26 -26.13 24.49
C LYS A 4 -40.02 -24.62 24.37
N ILE A 5 -40.20 -23.89 25.48
CA ILE A 5 -39.96 -22.45 25.57
C ILE A 5 -38.45 -22.17 25.39
N PHE A 6 -37.59 -22.91 26.09
CA PHE A 6 -36.14 -22.76 25.95
C PHE A 6 -35.65 -23.03 24.52
N LYS A 7 -36.14 -24.10 23.87
CA LYS A 7 -35.82 -24.37 22.47
C LYS A 7 -36.25 -23.23 21.55
N LEU A 8 -37.47 -22.69 21.75
CA LEU A 8 -37.97 -21.58 20.94
C LEU A 8 -37.13 -20.31 21.11
N VAL A 9 -36.79 -19.96 22.35
CA VAL A 9 -35.90 -18.82 22.64
C VAL A 9 -34.52 -19.02 22.01
N PHE A 10 -33.94 -20.21 22.14
CA PHE A 10 -32.64 -20.52 21.55
C PHE A 10 -32.68 -20.46 20.01
N THR A 11 -33.73 -20.98 19.39
CA THR A 11 -33.91 -20.91 17.93
C THR A 11 -34.02 -19.46 17.45
N VAL A 12 -34.82 -18.63 18.12
CA VAL A 12 -34.94 -17.20 17.77
C VAL A 12 -33.60 -16.49 17.96
N TRP A 13 -32.88 -16.80 19.04
CA TRP A 13 -31.55 -16.24 19.29
C TRP A 13 -30.56 -16.60 18.19
N VAL A 14 -30.48 -17.87 17.77
CA VAL A 14 -29.63 -18.32 16.66
C VAL A 14 -30.01 -17.61 15.36
N ILE A 15 -31.31 -17.46 15.07
CA ILE A 15 -31.78 -16.76 13.86
C ILE A 15 -31.34 -15.29 13.87
N ILE A 16 -31.42 -14.61 15.01
CA ILE A 16 -30.95 -13.22 15.15
C ILE A 16 -29.45 -13.13 14.88
N TRP A 17 -28.64 -14.04 15.43
CA TRP A 17 -27.20 -14.06 15.17
C TRP A 17 -26.86 -14.31 13.71
N ILE A 18 -27.53 -15.28 13.07
CA ILE A 18 -27.35 -15.55 11.64
C ILE A 18 -27.71 -14.31 10.82
N PHE A 19 -28.83 -13.66 11.14
CA PHE A 19 -29.24 -12.44 10.46
C PHE A 19 -28.23 -11.30 10.61
N LEU A 20 -27.67 -11.09 11.82
CA LEU A 20 -26.65 -10.08 12.07
C LEU A 20 -25.36 -10.37 11.29
N LEU A 21 -24.91 -11.63 11.26
CA LEU A 21 -23.73 -12.05 10.50
C LEU A 21 -23.93 -11.84 9.00
N ILE A 22 -25.05 -12.29 8.46
CA ILE A 22 -25.40 -12.08 7.05
C ILE A 22 -25.46 -10.58 6.74
N ARG A 23 -26.14 -9.78 7.57
CA ARG A 23 -26.22 -8.33 7.38
C ARG A 23 -24.83 -7.70 7.39
N GLU A 24 -23.94 -8.10 8.27
CA GLU A 24 -22.59 -7.55 8.30
C GLU A 24 -21.77 -7.93 7.07
N MET A 25 -21.88 -9.18 6.61
CA MET A 25 -21.20 -9.65 5.41
C MET A 25 -21.68 -8.94 4.14
N PHE A 26 -22.99 -8.72 3.99
CA PHE A 26 -23.58 -8.13 2.78
C PHE A 26 -23.69 -6.60 2.82
N ALA A 27 -24.04 -6.00 3.96
CA ALA A 27 -24.25 -4.55 4.06
C ALA A 27 -22.94 -3.75 4.14
N LYS A 28 -21.86 -4.32 4.70
CA LYS A 28 -20.55 -3.66 4.72
C LYS A 28 -19.71 -3.92 3.47
N GLY A 29 -20.18 -4.74 2.52
CA GLY A 29 -19.42 -5.07 1.30
C GLY A 29 -18.18 -5.94 1.53
N ASN A 30 -17.94 -6.39 2.78
CA ASN A 30 -16.77 -7.15 3.20
C ASN A 30 -16.55 -8.44 2.37
N ILE A 31 -17.60 -9.08 1.84
CA ILE A 31 -17.46 -10.30 1.02
C ILE A 31 -16.56 -10.05 -0.19
N ARG A 32 -16.64 -8.88 -0.83
CA ARG A 32 -15.79 -8.55 -1.99
C ARG A 32 -14.33 -8.41 -1.59
N GLU A 33 -14.06 -7.77 -0.46
CA GLU A 33 -12.71 -7.63 0.09
C GLU A 33 -12.13 -8.97 0.54
N TYR A 34 -12.92 -9.80 1.23
CA TYR A 34 -12.50 -11.15 1.60
C TYR A 34 -12.22 -12.02 0.38
N ASN A 35 -13.04 -11.95 -0.67
CA ASN A 35 -12.79 -12.69 -1.91
C ASN A 35 -11.53 -12.19 -2.63
N ALA A 36 -11.29 -10.88 -2.66
CA ALA A 36 -10.07 -10.31 -3.21
C ALA A 36 -8.82 -10.77 -2.43
N LEU A 37 -8.93 -10.90 -1.10
CA LEU A 37 -7.83 -11.36 -0.25
C LEU A 37 -7.66 -12.89 -0.25
N LEU A 38 -8.69 -13.68 -0.55
CA LEU A 38 -8.59 -15.15 -0.56
C LEU A 38 -8.04 -15.70 -1.87
N HIS A 39 -8.41 -15.11 -3.01
CA HIS A 39 -8.11 -15.67 -4.34
C HIS A 39 -6.88 -15.08 -5.02
N ARG A 40 -6.32 -13.97 -4.53
CA ARG A 40 -5.11 -13.36 -5.10
C ARG A 40 -3.85 -14.08 -4.62
N SER A 41 -2.81 -14.07 -5.45
CA SER A 41 -1.45 -14.41 -5.04
C SER A 41 -0.99 -13.49 -3.91
N LEU A 42 0.07 -13.87 -3.19
CA LEU A 42 0.59 -13.05 -2.09
C LEU A 42 0.95 -11.62 -2.54
N ASP A 43 1.56 -11.48 -3.72
CA ASP A 43 1.83 -10.18 -4.32
C ASP A 43 0.56 -9.45 -4.77
N GLY A 44 -0.44 -10.17 -5.31
CA GLY A 44 -1.73 -9.57 -5.63
C GLY A 44 -2.48 -9.04 -4.39
N LYS A 45 -2.29 -9.67 -3.22
CA LYS A 45 -2.83 -9.17 -1.93
C LYS A 45 -2.07 -7.92 -1.47
N ARG A 46 -0.74 -7.91 -1.60
CA ARG A 46 0.09 -6.73 -1.29
C ARG A 46 -0.29 -5.55 -2.18
N ALA A 47 -0.44 -5.77 -3.49
CA ALA A 47 -0.90 -4.76 -4.43
C ALA A 47 -2.29 -4.22 -4.06
N TYR A 48 -3.24 -5.09 -3.72
CA TYR A 48 -4.58 -4.69 -3.31
C TYR A 48 -4.59 -3.78 -2.08
N VAL A 49 -3.83 -4.15 -1.04
CA VAL A 49 -3.81 -3.44 0.24
C VAL A 49 -3.09 -2.09 0.13
N THR A 50 -1.97 -2.06 -0.61
CA THR A 50 -1.15 -0.86 -0.82
C THR A 50 -1.72 0.05 -1.90
N GLY A 51 -2.63 -0.46 -2.74
CA GLY A 51 -3.08 0.19 -3.97
C GLY A 51 -2.15 -0.17 -5.12
N ASP A 52 -2.73 -0.68 -6.21
CA ASP A 52 -1.98 -1.30 -7.31
C ASP A 52 -0.92 -0.35 -7.91
N ARG A 53 -1.24 0.95 -8.07
CA ARG A 53 -0.31 1.97 -8.60
C ARG A 53 0.89 2.23 -7.69
N LEU A 54 0.66 2.29 -6.38
CA LEU A 54 1.72 2.54 -5.40
C LEU A 54 2.59 1.29 -5.28
N TYR A 55 1.99 0.10 -5.21
CA TYR A 55 2.72 -1.15 -5.16
C TYR A 55 3.62 -1.37 -6.38
N GLU A 56 3.13 -1.07 -7.58
CA GLU A 56 3.92 -1.11 -8.81
C GLU A 56 5.12 -0.15 -8.72
N PHE A 57 4.90 1.08 -8.26
CA PHE A 57 5.97 2.06 -8.11
C PHE A 57 7.01 1.64 -7.07
N LEU A 58 6.59 1.12 -5.93
CA LEU A 58 7.51 0.65 -4.89
C LEU A 58 8.33 -0.55 -5.37
N SER A 59 7.72 -1.46 -6.12
CA SER A 59 8.42 -2.60 -6.73
C SER A 59 9.48 -2.14 -7.73
N PHE A 60 9.13 -1.13 -8.54
CA PHE A 60 10.05 -0.47 -9.45
C PHE A 60 11.22 0.20 -8.69
N CYS A 61 10.94 0.99 -7.65
CA CYS A 61 11.98 1.61 -6.83
C CYS A 61 12.93 0.58 -6.20
N ASN A 62 12.40 -0.51 -5.65
CA ASN A 62 13.21 -1.55 -5.02
C ASN A 62 14.12 -2.30 -6.03
N ALA A 63 13.74 -2.35 -7.30
CA ALA A 63 14.55 -2.98 -8.35
C ALA A 63 15.65 -2.05 -8.89
N GLU A 64 15.39 -0.74 -8.92
CA GLU A 64 16.25 0.26 -9.55
C GLU A 64 17.19 0.98 -8.56
N LEU A 65 16.85 1.00 -7.28
CA LEU A 65 17.68 1.62 -6.25
C LEU A 65 18.92 0.77 -5.96
N PRO A 66 20.11 1.39 -5.86
CA PRO A 66 21.29 0.70 -5.36
C PRO A 66 21.09 0.21 -3.93
N GLU A 67 21.72 -0.91 -3.59
CA GLU A 67 21.67 -1.48 -2.23
C GLU A 67 22.04 -0.43 -1.17
N GLY A 68 21.20 -0.29 -0.14
CA GLY A 68 21.43 0.67 0.95
C GLY A 68 21.24 2.15 0.57
N ALA A 69 20.69 2.45 -0.62
CA ALA A 69 20.40 3.82 -1.03
C ALA A 69 19.58 4.61 0.01
N LYS A 70 19.94 5.89 0.17
CA LYS A 70 19.14 6.85 0.93
C LYS A 70 18.19 7.58 -0.01
N TYR A 71 16.91 7.58 0.32
CA TYR A 71 15.87 8.15 -0.54
C TYR A 71 15.01 9.19 0.20
N MET A 72 14.29 10.00 -0.57
CA MET A 72 13.23 10.87 -0.07
C MET A 72 12.00 10.75 -0.96
N PHE A 73 10.81 10.58 -0.37
CA PHE A 73 9.55 10.49 -1.12
C PHE A 73 8.97 11.88 -1.44
N PHE A 74 8.39 11.98 -2.64
CA PHE A 74 7.56 13.11 -3.06
C PHE A 74 6.23 12.60 -3.64
N GLY A 75 5.16 13.36 -3.41
CA GLY A 75 3.81 13.05 -3.89
C GLY A 75 3.02 12.06 -3.01
N LEU A 76 3.54 11.74 -1.82
CA LEU A 76 2.80 11.11 -0.73
C LEU A 76 2.70 12.09 0.44
N GLU A 77 1.56 12.13 1.12
CA GLU A 77 1.38 12.94 2.33
C GLU A 77 2.28 12.41 3.47
N GLU A 78 2.94 13.31 4.20
CA GLU A 78 3.99 12.95 5.18
C GLU A 78 3.51 12.03 6.31
N ASP A 79 2.26 12.15 6.73
CA ASP A 79 1.68 11.34 7.81
C ASP A 79 0.73 10.25 7.32
N SER A 80 0.68 10.00 6.02
CA SER A 80 -0.20 8.99 5.46
C SER A 80 0.23 7.57 5.83
N HIS A 81 -0.77 6.68 5.94
CA HIS A 81 -0.52 5.24 6.04
C HIS A 81 0.25 4.70 4.84
N ASP A 82 0.08 5.29 3.66
CA ASP A 82 0.76 4.91 2.43
C ASP A 82 2.25 5.22 2.49
N LYS A 83 2.65 6.40 3.00
CA LYS A 83 4.07 6.71 3.21
C LYS A 83 4.72 5.74 4.18
N ARG A 84 4.05 5.42 5.30
CA ARG A 84 4.57 4.43 6.27
C ARG A 84 4.74 3.05 5.63
N ARG A 85 3.76 2.58 4.86
CA ARG A 85 3.84 1.29 4.15
C ARG A 85 4.95 1.29 3.11
N ALA A 86 5.11 2.39 2.37
CA ALA A 86 6.18 2.57 1.41
C ALA A 86 7.56 2.47 2.06
N THR A 87 7.75 3.13 3.21
CA THR A 87 9.01 3.07 3.96
C THR A 87 9.33 1.67 4.46
N TYR A 88 8.34 0.92 4.94
CA TYR A 88 8.55 -0.49 5.30
C TYR A 88 8.85 -1.37 4.08
N TYR A 89 8.22 -1.12 2.94
CA TYR A 89 8.42 -1.91 1.73
C TYR A 89 9.84 -1.77 1.17
N LEU A 90 10.40 -0.56 1.23
CA LEU A 90 11.71 -0.25 0.67
C LEU A 90 12.88 -0.61 1.60
N TYR A 91 12.65 -1.16 2.79
CA TYR A 91 13.75 -1.62 3.63
C TYR A 91 14.58 -2.69 2.90
N PRO A 92 15.93 -2.60 2.84
CA PRO A 92 16.81 -1.81 3.72
C PRO A 92 17.20 -0.40 3.23
N HIS A 93 16.62 0.10 2.13
CA HIS A 93 16.80 1.50 1.75
C HIS A 93 16.19 2.42 2.82
N LEU A 94 16.85 3.55 3.10
CA LEU A 94 16.49 4.40 4.23
C LEU A 94 15.98 5.77 3.76
N GLU A 95 14.84 6.19 4.31
CA GLU A 95 14.35 7.54 4.12
C GLU A 95 15.23 8.53 4.89
N ALA A 96 15.69 9.59 4.22
CA ALA A 96 16.53 10.63 4.83
C ALA A 96 16.24 12.00 4.21
N GLU A 97 16.32 13.07 5.00
CA GLU A 97 16.24 14.45 4.50
C GLU A 97 17.36 14.75 3.49
N GLU A 98 18.55 14.21 3.75
CA GLU A 98 19.71 14.30 2.88
C GLU A 98 19.87 13.05 1.99
N ALA A 99 18.86 12.81 1.15
CA ALA A 99 18.80 11.66 0.25
C ALA A 99 19.65 11.81 -1.02
N ASP A 100 20.19 10.69 -1.50
CA ASP A 100 20.85 10.61 -2.81
C ASP A 100 19.84 10.44 -3.95
N PHE A 101 18.66 9.89 -3.63
CA PHE A 101 17.60 9.57 -4.57
C PHE A 101 16.28 10.20 -4.15
N LEU A 102 15.55 10.79 -5.10
CA LEU A 102 14.18 11.25 -4.86
C LEU A 102 13.21 10.34 -5.59
N LEU A 103 12.22 9.81 -4.86
CA LEU A 103 11.19 8.93 -5.40
C LEU A 103 9.94 9.77 -5.66
N MET A 104 9.62 9.98 -6.93
CA MET A 104 8.53 10.85 -7.37
C MET A 104 7.30 10.00 -7.67
N PHE A 105 6.21 10.15 -6.89
CA PHE A 105 4.98 9.39 -7.08
C PHE A 105 3.79 10.32 -7.37
N ASN A 106 3.12 10.13 -8.51
CA ASN A 106 2.03 11.01 -8.98
C ASN A 106 2.42 12.50 -9.11
N GLU A 107 3.72 12.79 -9.24
CA GLU A 107 4.25 14.12 -9.48
C GLU A 107 4.69 14.21 -10.93
N PRO A 108 4.30 15.24 -11.71
CA PRO A 108 4.73 15.36 -13.09
C PRO A 108 6.25 15.53 -13.19
N ILE A 109 6.86 15.05 -14.28
CA ILE A 109 8.29 15.26 -14.54
C ILE A 109 8.60 16.76 -14.55
N LEU A 110 9.27 17.20 -13.49
CA LEU A 110 9.85 18.54 -13.38
C LEU A 110 11.36 18.43 -13.59
N SER A 111 11.90 19.27 -14.46
CA SER A 111 13.35 19.51 -14.52
C SER A 111 13.78 20.18 -13.22
N ARG A 112 14.18 19.39 -12.22
CA ARG A 112 14.78 19.92 -10.99
C ARG A 112 16.27 20.13 -11.21
N THR A 113 16.70 21.40 -11.14
CA THR A 113 18.11 21.78 -11.30
C THR A 113 18.97 21.03 -10.27
N GLY A 114 20.00 20.33 -10.73
CA GLY A 114 20.88 19.52 -9.86
C GLY A 114 20.45 18.06 -9.69
N TYR A 115 19.37 17.61 -10.32
CA TYR A 115 18.94 16.21 -10.31
C TYR A 115 18.84 15.64 -11.74
N GLU A 116 19.15 14.36 -11.89
CA GLU A 116 19.04 13.59 -13.13
C GLU A 116 18.00 12.48 -12.95
N ILE A 117 17.14 12.27 -13.95
CA ILE A 117 16.25 11.10 -13.98
C ILE A 117 17.10 9.87 -14.30
N ILE A 118 17.18 8.94 -13.35
CA ILE A 118 17.97 7.71 -13.54
C ILE A 118 17.13 6.57 -14.09
N SER A 119 15.84 6.55 -13.74
CA SER A 119 14.93 5.50 -14.13
C SER A 119 13.51 6.05 -14.10
N LYS A 120 12.67 5.58 -15.02
CA LYS A 120 11.31 6.08 -15.24
C LYS A 120 10.34 4.92 -15.45
N LEU A 121 9.28 4.90 -14.66
CA LEU A 121 8.15 3.99 -14.86
C LEU A 121 7.12 4.62 -15.81
N ASP A 122 6.76 5.89 -15.57
CA ASP A 122 5.93 6.71 -16.46
C ASP A 122 6.14 8.22 -16.23
N ASP A 123 5.31 9.08 -16.81
CA ASP A 123 5.41 10.54 -16.73
C ASP A 123 5.13 11.13 -15.33
N THR A 124 4.63 10.33 -14.39
CA THR A 124 4.34 10.77 -13.01
C THR A 124 4.98 9.91 -11.93
N ARG A 125 5.69 8.84 -12.32
CA ARG A 125 6.34 7.87 -11.43
C ARG A 125 7.77 7.60 -11.91
N TYR A 126 8.74 8.17 -11.21
CA TYR A 126 10.15 8.12 -11.64
C TYR A 126 11.11 8.37 -10.47
N ILE A 127 12.40 8.08 -10.70
CA ILE A 127 13.47 8.25 -9.71
C ILE A 127 14.45 9.32 -10.19
N LEU A 128 14.73 10.28 -9.33
CA LEU A 128 15.77 11.28 -9.51
C LEU A 128 17.00 10.93 -8.67
N LYS A 129 18.19 11.29 -9.15
CA LYS A 129 19.45 11.22 -8.40
C LYS A 129 20.11 12.58 -8.31
N ASP A 130 20.64 12.94 -7.14
CA ASP A 130 21.39 14.18 -6.95
C ASP A 130 22.73 14.14 -7.70
N LEU A 131 22.95 15.12 -8.58
CA LEU A 131 24.17 15.27 -9.37
C LEU A 131 25.35 15.76 -8.53
N LYS A 132 25.11 16.49 -7.42
CA LYS A 132 26.18 17.05 -6.58
C LYS A 132 26.98 15.98 -5.83
N ARG A 133 26.40 14.78 -5.64
CA ARG A 133 27.04 13.67 -4.93
C ARG A 133 27.79 12.68 -5.84
N ARG A 134 27.94 12.96 -7.14
CA ARG A 134 28.76 12.14 -8.08
C ARG A 134 30.28 12.21 -7.82
N GLY A 135 30.77 13.14 -6.99
CA GLY A 135 32.19 13.50 -6.87
C GLY A 135 32.83 13.30 -5.49
N ARG A 136 32.29 12.42 -4.64
CA ARG A 136 32.95 12.00 -3.39
C ARG A 136 33.22 10.51 -3.39
#